data_AF-A0A175W8E1-F1
#
_entry.id   AF-A0A175W8E1-F1
#
_cell.length_a   1.000
_cell.length_b   1.000
_cell.length_c   1.000
_cell.angle_alpha   90.00
_cell.angle_beta   90.00
_cell.angle_gamma   90.00
#
_symmetry.space_group_name_H-M   'P 1'
#
loop_
_entity.id
_entity.type
_entity.pdbx_description
1 polymer ?
#
loop_
_entity_poly.entity_id
_entity_poly.type
_entity_poly.pdbx_seq_one_letter_code
_entity_poly.pdbx_strand_id
1 'polypeptide(L)' 'MCFAKKTWRGCGNHVPSVFANVPEDEWCTCEPKVEVDGKSYPPQAKLQLGVPSWLKGLVGGNKAEK' A
#
# COMPACT_ATOMS: atom_id res chain seq x y z
N MET A 1 0.93 -11.04 -1.46
CA MET A 1 0.56 -9.98 -2.44
C MET A 1 -0.87 -10.25 -2.85
N CYS A 2 -1.81 -9.32 -2.61
CA CYS A 2 -3.21 -9.52 -3.03
C CYS A 2 -3.34 -9.23 -4.51
N PHE A 3 -3.46 -10.28 -5.31
CA PHE A 3 -3.87 -10.15 -6.70
C PHE A 3 -5.39 -10.34 -6.75
N ALA A 4 -6.10 -9.42 -7.42
CA ALA A 4 -7.55 -9.41 -7.66
C ALA A 4 -8.52 -8.96 -6.55
N LYS A 5 -8.10 -8.79 -5.28
CA LYS A 5 -8.99 -8.24 -4.22
C LYS A 5 -8.73 -6.75 -3.97
N LYS A 6 -9.76 -6.04 -3.51
CA LYS A 6 -9.72 -4.60 -3.21
C LYS A 6 -8.85 -4.33 -1.98
N THR A 7 -7.94 -3.38 -2.13
CA THR A 7 -6.98 -2.88 -1.13
C THR A 7 -6.87 -1.36 -1.31
N TRP A 8 -6.25 -0.67 -0.36
CA TRP A 8 -6.14 0.77 -0.36
C TRP A 8 -4.68 1.23 -0.24
N ARG A 9 -4.45 2.52 -0.46
CA ARG A 9 -3.17 3.20 -0.23
C ARG A 9 -3.45 4.60 0.33
N GLY A 10 -2.48 5.17 1.05
CA GLY A 10 -2.56 6.52 1.62
C GLY A 10 -2.38 6.53 3.14
N CYS A 11 -2.93 7.53 3.83
CA CYS A 11 -2.81 7.62 5.29
C CYS A 11 -3.81 6.75 6.07
N GLY A 12 -4.94 6.37 5.46
CA GLY A 12 -5.94 5.50 6.08
C GLY A 12 -7.16 6.19 6.66
N ASN A 13 -7.16 7.52 6.72
CA ASN A 13 -8.17 8.30 7.46
C ASN A 13 -9.61 8.18 6.93
N HIS A 14 -9.80 7.78 5.68
CA HIS A 14 -11.11 7.64 5.04
C HIS A 14 -11.37 6.21 4.52
N VAL A 15 -10.54 5.25 4.90
CA VAL A 15 -10.68 3.83 4.53
C VAL A 15 -12.03 3.26 4.96
N PRO A 16 -12.53 3.50 6.20
CA PRO A 16 -13.84 3.01 6.61
C PRO A 16 -14.98 3.49 5.70
N SER A 17 -14.94 4.76 5.31
CA SER A 17 -15.98 5.36 4.45
C SER A 17 -15.95 4.77 3.04
N VAL A 18 -14.78 4.52 2.47
CA VAL A 18 -14.64 3.90 1.15
C VAL A 18 -15.08 2.43 1.19
N PHE A 19 -14.58 1.67 2.18
CA PHE A 19 -14.89 0.25 2.32
C PHE A 19 -16.30 -0.03 2.81
N ALA A 20 -17.04 0.95 3.35
CA ALA A 20 -18.45 0.82 3.66
C ALA A 20 -19.31 0.43 2.43
N ASN A 21 -18.85 0.80 1.23
CA ASN A 21 -19.51 0.45 -0.04
C ASN A 21 -18.85 -0.74 -0.76
N VAL A 22 -17.84 -1.38 -0.15
CA VAL A 22 -17.14 -2.53 -0.75
C VAL A 22 -17.52 -3.78 0.04
N PRO A 23 -18.11 -4.80 -0.59
CA PRO A 23 -18.45 -6.04 0.11
C PRO A 23 -17.20 -6.74 0.65
N GLU A 24 -17.28 -7.33 1.85
CA GLU A 24 -16.14 -7.94 2.55
C GLU A 24 -15.50 -9.11 1.76
N ASP A 25 -16.28 -9.80 0.92
CA ASP A 25 -15.76 -10.82 0.01
C ASP A 25 -14.77 -10.26 -1.02
N GLU A 26 -14.90 -8.98 -1.40
CA GLU A 26 -13.95 -8.34 -2.31
C GLU A 26 -12.70 -7.84 -1.59
N TRP A 27 -12.61 -7.89 -0.26
CA TRP A 27 -11.48 -7.31 0.48
C TRP A 27 -10.25 -8.20 0.40
N CYS A 28 -9.09 -7.58 0.30
CA CYS A 28 -7.81 -8.28 0.35
C CYS A 28 -7.61 -8.98 1.71
N THR A 29 -7.51 -10.32 1.71
CA THR A 29 -7.32 -11.13 2.92
C THR A 29 -5.85 -11.40 3.27
N CYS A 30 -4.89 -10.80 2.54
CA CYS A 30 -3.47 -10.96 2.84
C CYS A 30 -3.11 -10.38 4.22
N GLU A 31 -2.06 -10.93 4.81
CA GLU A 31 -1.45 -10.41 6.03
C GLU A 31 -0.24 -9.50 5.71
N PRO A 32 0.07 -8.51 6.57
CA PRO A 32 -0.65 -8.15 7.81
C PRO A 32 -1.88 -7.27 7.56
N LYS A 33 -2.96 -7.49 8.32
CA LYS A 33 -4.12 -6.59 8.32
C LYS A 33 -3.80 -5.32 9.11
N VAL A 34 -4.52 -4.24 8.82
CA VAL A 34 -4.36 -2.95 9.52
C VAL A 34 -5.63 -2.66 10.29
N GLU A 35 -5.51 -2.39 11.59
CA GLU A 35 -6.63 -1.92 12.40
C GLU A 35 -6.82 -0.41 12.21
N VAL A 36 -7.99 -0.02 11.73
CA VAL A 36 -8.39 1.39 11.59
C VAL A 36 -9.70 1.56 12.35
N ASP A 37 -9.73 2.46 13.32
CA ASP A 37 -10.94 2.75 14.10
C ASP A 37 -11.53 1.51 14.81
N GLY A 38 -10.68 0.56 15.22
CA GLY A 38 -11.09 -0.71 15.85
C GLY A 38 -11.63 -1.78 14.90
N LYS A 39 -11.67 -1.53 13.58
CA LYS A 39 -11.99 -2.56 12.57
C LYS A 39 -10.74 -2.98 11.81
N SER A 40 -10.58 -4.29 11.60
CA SER A 40 -9.49 -4.84 10.78
C SER A 40 -9.77 -4.66 9.29
N TYR A 41 -8.94 -3.88 8.61
CA TYR A 41 -8.98 -3.64 7.17
C TYR A 41 -7.86 -4.38 6.43
N PRO A 42 -8.02 -4.59 5.10
CA PRO A 42 -6.96 -5.13 4.26
C PRO A 42 -5.65 -4.34 4.39
N PRO A 43 -4.49 -4.98 4.17
CA PRO A 43 -3.20 -4.30 4.12
C PRO A 43 -3.21 -3.16 3.12
N GLN A 44 -2.37 -2.16 3.37
CA GLN A 44 -2.03 -1.17 2.37
C GLN A 44 -1.23 -1.79 1.23
N ALA A 45 -1.58 -1.47 0.00
CA ALA A 45 -0.78 -1.90 -1.14
C ALA A 45 0.56 -1.15 -1.15
N LYS A 46 1.65 -1.89 -0.94
CA LYS A 46 3.01 -1.36 -1.12
C LYS A 46 3.23 -1.04 -2.58
N LEU A 47 3.49 0.23 -2.89
CA LEU A 47 3.99 0.64 -4.20
C LEU A 47 5.42 0.11 -4.28
N GLN A 48 5.59 -1.13 -4.72
CA GLN A 48 6.87 -1.57 -5.25
C GLN A 48 7.06 -0.80 -6.56
N LEU A 49 7.53 0.44 -6.46
CA LEU A 49 8.14 1.10 -7.61
C LEU A 49 9.29 0.17 -7.98
N GLY A 50 9.06 -0.71 -8.95
CA GLY A 50 10.08 -1.56 -9.54
C GLY A 50 11.05 -0.73 -10.35
N VAL A 51 11.55 0.38 -9.78
CA VAL A 51 12.64 1.15 -10.36
C VAL A 51 13.85 0.23 -10.35
N PRO A 52 14.39 -0.10 -11.53
CA PRO A 52 15.61 -0.88 -11.59
C PRO A 52 16.71 -0.14 -10.83
N SER A 53 17.57 -0.87 -10.09
CA SER A 53 18.61 -0.28 -9.22
C SER A 53 19.50 0.76 -9.92
N TRP A 54 19.69 0.65 -11.25
CA TRP A 54 20.50 1.60 -12.03
C TRP A 54 19.89 3.01 -12.13
N LEU A 55 18.56 3.14 -12.02
CA LEU A 55 17.89 4.45 -12.11
C LEU A 55 18.06 5.28 -10.83
N LYS A 56 18.44 4.68 -9.69
CA LYS A 56 18.73 5.41 -8.44
C LYS A 56 19.87 6.44 -8.62
N GLY A 57 20.84 6.14 -9.48
CA GLY A 57 21.97 7.05 -9.76
C GLY A 57 21.60 8.30 -10.56
N LEU A 58 20.47 8.30 -11.27
CA LEU A 58 20.06 9.43 -12.12
C LEU A 58 19.14 10.43 -11.40
N VAL A 59 18.36 9.98 -10.40
CA VAL A 59 17.50 10.88 -9.60
C VAL A 59 18.22 11.55 -8.43
N GLY A 60 19.40 11.03 -8.06
CA GLY A 60 20.21 11.52 -6.94
C GLY A 60 21.61 11.90 -7.37
N GLY A 61 21.73 12.88 -8.26
CA GLY A 61 23.01 13.54 -8.52
C GLY A 61 23.55 14.18 -7.23
N ASN A 62 24.74 13.72 -6.83
CA ASN A 62 25.61 14.27 -5.80
C ASN A 62 25.32 13.95 -4.32
N LYS A 63 26.01 12.93 -3.79
CA LYS A 63 26.92 13.22 -2.68
C LYS A 63 28.16 12.32 -2.73
N ALA A 64 29.29 13.01 -2.86
CA ALA A 64 30.67 12.53 -2.85
C ALA A 64 30.96 11.51 -1.73
N GLU A 65 31.50 10.36 -2.13
CA GLU A 65 32.35 9.50 -1.31
C GLU A 65 33.76 10.11 -1.34
N LYS A 66 34.46 10.11 -0.20
CA LYS A 66 35.88 10.48 -0.11
C LYS A 66 36.75 9.27 -0.39
#